data_AF-A0A9C8RIK3-F1
#
_entry.id   AF-A0A9C8RIK3-F1
#
_cell.length_a   1.000
_cell.length_b   1.000
_cell.length_c   1.000
_cell.angle_alpha   90.00
_cell.angle_beta   90.00
_cell.angle_gamma   90.00
#
_symmetry.space_group_name_H-M   'P 1'
#
loop_
_entity.id
_entity.type
_entity.pdbx_description
1 polymer ?
#
loop_
_entity_poly.entity_id
_entity_poly.type
_entity_poly.pdbx_seq_one_letter_code
_entity_poly.pdbx_strand_id
1 'polypeptide(L)' 'MFEVSANNHLLWSRKENAGFPEVTELKQRVRDVIAPEHYLGHVDRKKGG' A
#
# COMPACT_ATOMS: atom_id res chain seq x y z
N MET A 1 -18.35 2.63 -0.72
CA MET A 1 -17.20 1.72 -0.94
C MET A 1 -15.92 2.47 -0.62
N PHE A 2 -14.88 1.80 -0.11
CA PHE A 2 -13.54 2.38 0.00
C PHE A 2 -12.55 1.46 -0.71
N GLU A 3 -11.96 1.96 -1.77
CA GLU A 3 -11.14 1.20 -2.69
C GLU A 3 -9.95 2.08 -3.06
N VAL A 4 -8.74 1.55 -2.92
CA VAL A 4 -7.51 2.24 -3.26
C VAL A 4 -6.99 1.62 -4.53
N SER A 5 -6.84 2.44 -5.56
CA SER A 5 -6.24 2.05 -6.83
C SER A 5 -5.08 2.98 -7.16
N ALA A 6 -4.04 2.45 -7.78
CA ALA A 6 -2.92 3.22 -8.31
C ALA A 6 -2.54 2.68 -9.67
N ASN A 7 -2.21 3.57 -10.61
CA ASN A 7 -1.77 3.21 -11.97
C ASN A 7 -2.73 2.21 -12.67
N ASN A 8 -4.04 2.43 -12.53
CA ASN A 8 -5.11 1.54 -13.00
C ASN A 8 -5.17 0.13 -12.36
N HIS A 9 -4.41 -0.13 -11.30
CA HIS A 9 -4.48 -1.37 -10.51
C HIS A 9 -5.17 -1.15 -9.16
N LEU A 10 -6.08 -2.06 -8.80
CA LEU A 10 -6.72 -2.08 -7.49
C LEU A 10 -5.73 -2.64 -6.45
N LEU A 11 -5.30 -1.80 -5.51
CA LEU A 11 -4.34 -2.15 -4.45
C LEU A 11 -5.03 -2.64 -3.17
N TRP A 12 -6.22 -2.09 -2.90
CA TRP A 12 -7.00 -2.44 -1.73
C TRP A 12 -8.49 -2.25 -2.01
N SER A 13 -9.31 -3.19 -1.54
CA SER A 13 -10.76 -3.00 -1.46
C SER A 13 -11.24 -3.35 -0.06
N ARG A 14 -11.96 -2.42 0.57
CA ARG A 14 -12.63 -2.65 1.86
C ARG A 14 -13.63 -3.80 1.78
N LYS A 15 -14.13 -4.12 0.58
CA LYS A 15 -15.05 -5.23 0.34
C LYS A 15 -14.35 -6.60 0.47
N GLU A 16 -13.10 -6.70 0.05
CA GLU A 16 -12.35 -7.97 0.08
C GLU A 16 -11.59 -8.17 1.38
N ASN A 17 -11.03 -7.11 1.94
CA ASN A 17 -10.14 -7.20 3.12
C ASN A 17 -10.83 -6.78 4.43
N ALA A 18 -12.13 -6.49 4.39
CA ALA A 18 -12.98 -6.15 5.55
C ALA A 18 -12.28 -5.24 6.58
N GLY A 19 -11.82 -4.06 6.15
CA GLY A 19 -11.07 -3.16 7.01
C GLY A 19 -10.36 -2.03 6.24
N PHE A 20 -9.55 -1.26 6.97
CA PHE A 20 -8.64 -0.28 6.41
C PHE A 20 -7.20 -0.78 6.55
N PRO A 21 -6.38 -0.63 5.49
CA PRO A 21 -4.97 -0.93 5.61
C PRO A 21 -4.29 0.09 6.52
N GLU A 22 -3.24 -0.33 7.21
CA GLU A 22 -2.35 0.62 7.87
C GLU A 22 -1.65 1.50 6.84
N VAL A 23 -1.35 2.75 7.21
CA VAL A 23 -0.66 3.72 6.34
C VAL A 23 0.63 3.15 5.75
N THR A 24 1.35 2.34 6.52
CA THR A 24 2.60 1.69 6.12
C THR A 24 2.35 0.64 5.03
N GLU A 25 1.36 -0.22 5.22
CA GLU A 25 1.01 -1.27 4.25
C GLU A 25 0.46 -0.67 2.96
N LEU A 26 -0.36 0.38 3.06
CA LEU A 26 -0.86 1.08 1.89
C LEU A 26 0.29 1.69 1.08
N LYS A 27 1.26 2.35 1.73
CA LYS A 27 2.43 2.92 1.04
C LYS A 27 3.31 1.85 0.40
N GLN A 28 3.50 0.71 1.05
CA GLN A 28 4.26 -0.41 0.47
C GLN A 28 3.56 -0.98 -0.78
N ARG A 29 2.26 -1.27 -0.71
CA ARG A 29 1.49 -1.77 -1.86
C ARG A 29 1.46 -0.78 -3.01
N VAL A 30 1.28 0.50 -2.71
CA VAL A 30 1.35 1.56 -3.70
C VAL A 30 2.73 1.53 -4.37
N ARG A 31 3.84 1.59 -3.61
CA ARG A 31 5.20 1.51 -4.17
C ARG A 31 5.39 0.31 -5.08
N ASP A 32 5.01 -0.87 -4.63
CA ASP A 32 5.21 -2.09 -5.41
C ASP A 32 4.61 -2.01 -6.82
N VAL A 33 3.50 -1.28 -6.96
CA VAL A 33 2.79 -1.15 -8.23
C VAL A 33 3.22 0.06 -9.05
N ILE A 34 3.43 1.23 -8.44
CA ILE A 34 3.82 2.44 -9.19
C ILE A 34 5.33 2.57 -9.41
N ALA A 35 6.15 2.04 -8.50
CA ALA A 35 7.59 2.27 -8.49
C ALA A 35 8.35 1.17 -7.71
N PRO A 36 8.31 -0.10 -8.16
CA PRO A 36 8.96 -1.22 -7.48
C PRO A 36 10.48 -1.03 -7.34
N GLU A 37 11.10 -0.32 -8.29
CA GLU A 37 12.53 -0.03 -8.32
C GLU A 37 12.91 1.19 -7.44
N HIS A 38 11.92 1.95 -6.97
CA HIS A 38 12.14 3.17 -6.20
C HIS A 38 12.03 2.86 -4.70
N TYR A 39 13.19 2.81 -4.04
CA TYR A 39 13.25 2.62 -2.58
C TYR A 39 12.59 3.80 -1.87
N LEU A 40 11.53 3.53 -1.10
CA LEU A 40 10.80 4.51 -0.29
C LEU A 40 11.60 5.04 0.93
N GLY A 41 12.91 4.84 1.00
CA GLY A 41 13.73 5.24 2.16
C GLY A 41 13.20 4.69 3.48
N HIS A 42 12.99 5.57 4.48
CA HIS A 42 12.60 5.24 5.86
C HIS A 42 11.23 4.55 6.04
N VAL A 43 10.38 4.52 5.02
CA VAL A 43 9.01 3.99 5.14
C VAL A 43 8.97 2.46 5.11
N ASP A 44 10.02 1.82 4.58
CA ASP A 44 10.20 0.35 4.60
C ASP A 44 10.64 -0.15 5.99
N ARG A 45 11.34 0.69 6.78
CA ARG A 45 12.01 0.32 8.03
C ARG A 45 11.16 0.45 9.31
N LYS A 46 9.84 0.28 9.25
CA LYS A 46 9.01 0.15 10.47
C LYS A 46 8.27 -1.19 10.53
N LYS A 47 9.05 -2.27 10.49
CA LYS A 47 8.85 -3.38 11.43
C LYS A 47 10.00 -3.31 12.44
N GLY A 48 9.69 -2.89 13.67
CA GLY A 48 10.65 -2.87 14.76
C GLY A 48 10.12 -2.05 15.92
N GLY A 49 9.44 -2.72 16.86
CA GLY A 49 8.93 -2.18 18.12
C GLY A 49 7.46 -2.49 18.33
#